data_AF-A0A0P7WQL9-F1
#
_entry.id   AF-A0A0P7WQL9-F1
#
_cell.length_a   1.000
_cell.length_b   1.000
_cell.length_c   1.000
_cell.angle_alpha   90.00
_cell.angle_beta   90.00
_cell.angle_gamma   90.00
#
_symmetry.space_group_name_H-M   'P 1'
#
loop_
_entity.id
_entity.type
_entity.pdbx_description
1 polymer ?
#
loop_
_entity_poly.entity_id
_entity_poly.type
_entity_poly.pdbx_seq_one_letter_code
_entity_poly.pdbx_strand_id
1 'polypeptide(L)'
;MIGPFLRPSFCDSEGDWWRVSSSATGKESYVPSSYTAKVFHRWLFQGITREKAEQLLLLPHNQVGSFLIRESYTHAGAYSLSVRRNTRSSCDSVKHYRIHRLPNGWLYISPGTTFSSLFQLVDHYSEVEDGLCCILGEPCFIRGYNNVPVVTGSMPTPVRKPPINWKEVDSSMIFSQDPTDTEDTPVSEGLREAINSYLLLTDEATCDDCGKSWKT
;
A
#
# COMPACT_ATOMS: atom_id res chain seq x y z
N MET A 1 -4.54 -1.33 -2.17
CA MET A 1 -4.92 -0.59 -0.94
C MET A 1 -5.98 -1.44 -0.28
N ILE A 2 -5.66 -2.12 0.81
CA ILE A 2 -6.58 -3.11 1.39
C ILE A 2 -7.47 -2.38 2.38
N GLY A 3 -8.76 -2.35 2.10
CA GLY A 3 -9.79 -1.69 2.91
C GLY A 3 -10.04 -2.39 4.28
N PRO A 4 -11.07 -1.94 5.03
CA PRO A 4 -11.19 -2.10 6.49
C PRO A 4 -11.44 -3.50 7.07
N PHE A 5 -11.24 -4.57 6.31
CA PHE A 5 -11.84 -5.87 6.64
C PHE A 5 -10.88 -6.96 7.11
N LEU A 6 -9.61 -6.65 7.40
CA LEU A 6 -8.64 -7.65 7.87
C LEU A 6 -8.14 -7.33 9.28
N ARG A 7 -8.56 -8.15 10.27
CA ARG A 7 -7.90 -8.22 11.58
C ARG A 7 -6.52 -8.88 11.39
N PRO A 8 -5.44 -8.30 11.92
CA PRO A 8 -4.12 -8.92 11.84
C PRO A 8 -4.05 -10.12 12.80
N SER A 9 -3.87 -11.33 12.28
CA SER A 9 -3.30 -12.43 13.05
C SER A 9 -1.78 -12.40 12.84
N PHE A 10 -1.04 -12.13 13.92
CA PHE A 10 0.41 -12.29 13.93
C PHE A 10 0.74 -13.77 13.75
N CYS A 11 1.40 -14.12 12.65
CA CYS A 11 2.26 -15.30 12.60
C CYS A 11 3.68 -14.79 12.84
N ASP A 12 4.14 -14.90 14.08
CA ASP A 12 5.57 -14.95 14.37
C ASP A 12 6.04 -16.33 13.86
N SER A 13 6.97 -16.48 12.92
CA SER A 13 8.16 -15.70 12.54
C SER A 13 8.27 -15.57 11.00
N GLU A 14 8.67 -14.40 10.49
CA GLU A 14 8.81 -14.02 9.05
C GLU A 14 7.52 -13.61 8.30
N GLY A 15 6.61 -12.93 9.00
CA GLY A 15 5.30 -12.43 8.51
C GLY A 15 5.33 -11.25 7.53
N ASP A 16 5.80 -11.48 6.30
CA ASP A 16 6.01 -10.40 5.32
C ASP A 16 5.00 -10.34 4.16
N TRP A 17 3.95 -11.17 4.10
CA TRP A 17 3.07 -11.20 2.91
C TRP A 17 1.58 -11.39 3.23
N TRP A 18 0.73 -10.54 2.63
CA TRP A 18 -0.72 -10.67 2.60
C TRP A 18 -1.18 -11.32 1.31
N ARG A 19 -2.14 -12.24 1.39
CA ARG A 19 -2.91 -12.68 0.22
C ARG A 19 -4.05 -11.70 -0.02
N VAL A 20 -4.18 -11.21 -1.24
CA VAL A 20 -5.26 -10.32 -1.68
C VAL A 20 -5.95 -10.90 -2.89
N SER A 21 -7.28 -10.82 -2.94
CA SER A 21 -8.04 -11.14 -4.13
C SER A 21 -8.47 -9.85 -4.83
N SER A 22 -8.25 -9.78 -6.14
CA SER A 22 -8.74 -8.67 -6.95
C SER A 22 -10.26 -8.75 -7.03
N SER A 23 -10.98 -7.74 -6.54
CA SER A 23 -12.44 -7.68 -6.66
C SER A 23 -12.93 -7.57 -8.11
N ALA A 24 -12.08 -7.09 -9.03
CA ALA A 24 -12.43 -6.93 -10.44
C ALA A 24 -12.21 -8.19 -11.28
N THR A 25 -11.25 -9.04 -10.90
CA THR A 25 -10.82 -10.18 -11.72
C THR A 25 -10.87 -11.52 -11.00
N GLY A 26 -11.18 -11.54 -9.70
CA GLY A 26 -11.12 -12.74 -8.85
C GLY A 26 -9.70 -13.26 -8.59
N LYS A 27 -8.70 -12.74 -9.30
CA LYS A 27 -7.32 -13.23 -9.26
C LYS A 27 -6.69 -12.96 -7.89
N GLU A 28 -6.16 -14.01 -7.27
CA GLU A 28 -5.40 -13.92 -6.03
C GLU A 28 -3.96 -13.46 -6.32
N SER A 29 -3.45 -12.52 -5.54
CA SER A 29 -2.05 -12.09 -5.56
C SER A 29 -1.52 -11.91 -4.14
N TYR A 30 -0.19 -11.89 -4.00
CA TYR A 30 0.47 -11.74 -2.72
C TYR A 30 1.15 -10.38 -2.68
N VAL A 31 0.92 -9.62 -1.61
CA VAL A 31 1.44 -8.26 -1.43
C VAL A 31 2.21 -8.22 -0.12
N PRO A 32 3.46 -7.72 -0.11
CA PRO A 32 4.20 -7.70 1.13
C PRO A 32 3.55 -6.80 2.19
N SER A 33 3.64 -7.19 3.45
CA SER A 33 3.02 -6.49 4.59
C SER A 33 3.47 -5.03 4.69
N SER A 34 4.73 -4.76 4.36
CA SER A 34 5.33 -3.42 4.28
C SER A 34 4.67 -2.48 3.26
N TYR A 35 3.98 -3.02 2.25
CA TYR A 35 3.25 -2.23 1.23
C TYR A 35 1.74 -2.16 1.49
N THR A 36 1.28 -2.68 2.63
CA THR A 36 -0.12 -2.65 3.01
C THR A 36 -0.38 -1.68 4.15
N ALA A 37 -1.52 -1.01 4.06
CA ALA A 37 -2.04 -0.17 5.13
C ALA A 37 -3.47 -0.60 5.41
N LYS A 38 -3.84 -0.62 6.69
CA LYS A 38 -5.23 -0.82 7.08
C LYS A 38 -5.93 0.52 7.08
N VAL A 39 -7.10 0.59 6.49
CA VAL A 39 -7.93 1.80 6.50
C VAL A 39 -9.18 1.52 7.30
N PHE A 40 -9.49 2.34 8.29
CA PHE A 40 -10.73 2.33 9.04
C PHE A 40 -11.52 3.61 8.72
N HIS A 41 -12.84 3.50 8.62
CA HIS A 41 -13.74 4.65 8.43
C HIS A 41 -13.40 5.56 7.24
N ARG A 42 -12.65 5.07 6.24
CA ARG A 42 -12.13 5.79 5.05
C ARG A 42 -11.06 6.85 5.31
N TRP A 43 -10.96 7.40 6.52
CA TRP A 43 -10.00 8.47 6.85
C TRP A 43 -8.93 8.06 7.86
N LEU A 44 -9.07 6.93 8.58
CA LEU A 44 -8.08 6.47 9.55
C LEU A 44 -7.16 5.41 8.94
N PHE A 45 -5.87 5.67 8.86
CA PHE A 45 -4.88 4.81 8.25
C PHE A 45 -3.89 4.29 9.28
N GLN A 46 -3.64 2.99 9.26
CA GLN A 46 -2.63 2.31 10.06
C GLN A 46 -1.56 1.72 9.14
N GLY A 47 -0.29 1.96 9.46
CA GLY A 47 0.85 1.48 8.65
C GLY A 47 1.25 2.39 7.49
N ILE A 48 0.83 3.66 7.49
CA ILE A 48 1.31 4.65 6.51
C ILE A 48 2.31 5.63 7.13
N THR A 49 3.37 5.92 6.38
CA THR A 49 4.35 6.95 6.76
C THR A 49 3.83 8.35 6.43
N ARG A 50 4.53 9.37 6.91
CA ARG A 50 4.24 10.76 6.58
C ARG A 50 4.32 11.01 5.08
N GLU A 51 5.37 10.52 4.44
CA GLU A 51 5.64 10.68 3.02
C GLU A 51 4.54 9.98 2.20
N LYS A 52 4.07 8.81 2.66
CA LYS A 52 2.99 8.11 1.98
C LYS A 52 1.66 8.85 2.10
N ALA A 53 1.38 9.46 3.25
CA ALA A 53 0.20 10.32 3.43
C ALA A 53 0.22 11.52 2.47
N GLU A 54 1.39 12.15 2.29
CA GLU A 54 1.56 13.26 1.35
C GLU A 54 1.29 12.82 -0.09
N GLN A 55 1.89 11.70 -0.53
CA GLN A 55 1.64 11.14 -1.86
C GLN A 55 0.16 10.86 -2.12
N LEU A 56 -0.54 10.30 -1.13
CA LEU A 56 -1.97 9.98 -1.25
C LEU A 56 -2.81 11.25 -1.36
N LEU A 57 -2.59 12.22 -0.49
CA LEU A 57 -3.36 13.47 -0.47
C LEU A 57 -3.11 14.34 -1.71
N LEU A 58 -1.90 14.30 -2.27
CA LEU A 58 -1.54 15.04 -3.49
C LEU A 58 -2.04 14.39 -4.79
N LEU A 59 -2.74 13.25 -4.72
CA LEU A 59 -3.41 12.68 -5.90
C LEU A 59 -4.44 13.66 -6.49
N PRO A 60 -4.62 13.69 -7.81
CA PRO A 60 -5.49 14.68 -8.49
C PRO A 60 -6.98 14.54 -8.14
N HIS A 61 -7.38 13.44 -7.49
CA HIS A 61 -8.76 13.18 -7.08
C HIS A 61 -9.11 13.82 -5.73
N ASN A 62 -8.10 14.25 -4.97
CA ASN A 62 -8.28 14.96 -3.72
C ASN A 62 -8.37 16.48 -3.97
N GLN A 63 -9.07 17.17 -3.09
CA GLN A 63 -9.27 18.61 -3.15
C GLN A 63 -8.62 19.29 -1.95
N VAL A 64 -8.62 20.62 -1.93
CA VAL A 64 -8.23 21.38 -0.74
C VAL A 64 -9.15 21.01 0.42
N GLY A 65 -8.59 20.79 1.61
CA GLY A 65 -9.33 20.29 2.76
C GLY A 65 -9.42 18.76 2.82
N SER A 66 -9.00 18.04 1.77
CA SER A 66 -8.92 16.58 1.85
C SER A 66 -7.95 16.15 2.94
N PHE A 67 -8.34 15.13 3.71
CA PHE A 67 -7.61 14.76 4.92
C PHE A 67 -7.52 13.27 5.15
N LEU A 68 -6.56 12.89 5.99
CA LEU A 68 -6.48 11.57 6.60
C LEU A 68 -5.84 11.66 7.98
N ILE A 69 -6.16 10.71 8.84
CA ILE A 69 -5.52 10.52 10.14
C ILE A 69 -4.67 9.27 10.05
N ARG A 70 -3.38 9.38 10.37
CA ARG A 70 -2.47 8.24 10.43
C ARG A 70 -2.09 7.92 11.87
N GLU A 71 -2.04 6.63 12.19
CA GLU A 71 -1.43 6.14 13.43
C GLU A 71 0.09 6.02 13.25
N SER A 72 0.85 6.43 14.28
CA SER A 72 2.31 6.29 14.27
C SER A 72 2.71 4.82 14.36
N TYR A 73 3.69 4.42 13.56
CA TYR A 73 4.25 3.07 13.60
C TYR A 73 5.00 2.78 14.92
N THR A 74 5.69 3.79 15.45
CA THR A 74 6.56 3.64 16.62
C THR A 74 5.84 3.80 17.96
N HIS A 75 4.66 4.42 17.96
CA HIS A 75 3.93 4.77 19.18
C HIS A 75 2.45 4.51 18.98
N ALA A 76 1.99 3.35 19.43
CA ALA A 76 0.58 3.00 19.46
C ALA A 76 -0.22 4.06 20.22
N GLY A 77 -1.30 4.56 19.63
CA GLY A 77 -2.12 5.63 20.21
C GLY A 77 -1.60 7.05 19.98
N ALA A 78 -0.50 7.24 19.24
CA ALA A 78 -0.11 8.55 18.73
C ALA A 78 -0.66 8.73 17.30
N TYR A 79 -1.51 9.74 17.12
CA TYR A 79 -2.14 10.03 15.82
C TYR A 79 -1.58 11.32 15.22
N SER A 80 -1.64 11.40 13.90
CA SER A 80 -1.32 12.62 13.16
C SER A 80 -2.38 12.87 12.10
N LEU A 81 -2.94 14.07 12.08
CA LEU A 81 -3.87 14.52 11.05
C LEU A 81 -3.07 15.17 9.91
N SER A 82 -3.26 14.70 8.69
CA SER A 82 -2.64 15.24 7.48
C SER A 82 -3.73 15.85 6.61
N VAL A 83 -3.56 17.11 6.21
CA VAL A 83 -4.57 17.88 5.46
C VAL A 83 -3.93 18.52 4.23
N ARG A 84 -4.56 18.35 3.06
CA ARG A 84 -4.16 19.02 1.83
C ARG A 84 -4.56 20.49 1.85
N ARG A 85 -3.64 21.35 1.46
CA ARG A 85 -3.85 22.79 1.37
C ARG A 85 -3.20 23.36 0.11
N ASN A 86 -3.88 24.28 -0.54
CA ASN A 86 -3.29 25.09 -1.59
C ASN A 86 -2.39 26.18 -0.96
N THR A 87 -1.18 26.38 -1.49
CA THR A 87 -0.30 27.48 -1.09
C THR A 87 -0.36 28.61 -2.13
N ARG A 88 -0.16 29.85 -1.69
CA ARG A 88 -0.14 31.01 -2.59
C ARG A 88 0.96 30.91 -3.67
N SER A 89 1.98 30.09 -3.43
CA SER A 89 3.10 29.82 -4.33
C SER A 89 2.87 28.54 -5.12
N SER A 90 1.85 28.52 -5.98
CA SER A 90 1.59 27.55 -7.09
C SER A 90 1.75 26.04 -6.83
N CYS A 91 1.94 25.60 -5.60
CA CYS A 91 2.28 24.23 -5.24
C CYS A 91 1.33 23.74 -4.16
N ASP A 92 0.65 22.63 -4.44
CA ASP A 92 -0.14 21.92 -3.44
C ASP A 92 0.79 21.37 -2.36
N SER A 93 0.40 21.58 -1.10
CA SER A 93 1.17 21.11 0.05
C SER A 93 0.28 20.39 1.04
N VAL A 94 0.89 19.61 1.93
CA VAL A 94 0.18 18.90 2.99
C VAL A 94 0.70 19.38 4.33
N LYS A 95 -0.22 19.79 5.21
CA LYS A 95 0.10 20.19 6.58
C LYS A 95 -0.22 19.03 7.53
N HIS A 96 0.70 18.79 8.46
CA HIS A 96 0.59 17.72 9.44
C HIS A 96 0.39 18.31 10.84
N TYR A 97 -0.61 17.81 11.54
CA TYR A 97 -0.98 18.17 12.90
C TYR A 97 -0.80 16.97 13.80
N ARG A 98 -0.13 17.16 14.93
CA ARG A 98 0.02 16.11 15.94
C ARG A 98 -1.23 16.09 16.80
N ILE A 99 -1.86 14.92 16.90
CA ILE A 99 -2.97 14.71 17.83
C ILE A 99 -2.37 14.19 19.13
N HIS A 100 -2.50 14.98 20.18
CA HIS A 100 -2.06 14.64 21.52
C HIS A 100 -3.15 13.91 22.28
N ARG A 101 -2.75 13.02 23.18
CA ARG A 101 -3.66 12.27 24.05
C ARG A 101 -3.36 12.63 25.51
N LEU A 102 -4.40 13.06 26.23
CA LEU A 102 -4.33 13.35 27.65
C LEU A 102 -4.38 12.05 28.49
N PRO A 103 -3.95 12.09 29.77
CA PRO A 103 -4.03 10.95 30.68
C PRO A 103 -5.46 10.42 30.90
N ASN A 104 -6.48 11.29 30.80
CA ASN A 104 -7.89 10.91 30.87
C ASN A 104 -8.42 10.23 29.58
N GLY A 105 -7.57 10.06 28.57
CA GLY A 105 -7.89 9.43 27.29
C GLY A 105 -8.40 10.40 26.22
N TRP A 106 -8.63 11.68 26.52
CA TRP A 106 -9.12 12.67 25.58
C TRP A 106 -8.04 13.09 24.58
N LEU A 107 -8.46 13.58 23.42
CA LEU A 107 -7.61 13.93 22.28
C LEU A 107 -7.68 15.42 22.00
N TYR A 108 -6.57 16.02 21.57
CA TYR A 108 -6.55 17.42 21.15
C TYR A 108 -5.46 17.71 20.12
N ILE A 109 -5.68 18.76 19.34
CA ILE A 109 -4.67 19.36 18.45
C ILE A 109 -4.31 20.73 19.01
N SER A 110 -5.32 21.57 19.23
CA SER A 110 -5.20 22.87 19.90
C SER A 110 -5.49 22.71 21.40
N PRO A 111 -4.68 23.26 22.32
CA PRO A 111 -4.89 23.09 23.78
C PRO A 111 -6.26 23.57 24.30
N GLY A 112 -6.98 24.41 23.55
CA GLY A 112 -8.30 24.93 23.91
C GLY A 112 -9.47 24.01 23.58
N THR A 113 -9.28 23.00 22.72
CA THR A 113 -10.36 22.11 22.26
C THR A 113 -9.96 20.65 22.39
N THR A 114 -10.75 19.92 23.16
CA THR A 114 -10.47 18.53 23.53
C THR A 114 -11.67 17.64 23.19
N PHE A 115 -11.40 16.40 22.79
CA PHE A 115 -12.39 15.49 22.22
C PHE A 115 -12.30 14.12 22.87
N SER A 116 -13.44 13.44 23.03
CA SER A 116 -13.47 12.10 23.59
C SER A 116 -13.07 11.00 22.60
N SER A 117 -13.17 11.28 21.29
CA SER A 117 -12.86 10.34 20.21
C SER A 117 -12.35 11.05 18.96
N LEU A 118 -11.68 10.29 18.07
CA LEU A 118 -11.26 10.80 16.76
C LEU A 118 -12.45 11.22 15.90
N PHE A 119 -13.62 10.58 16.05
CA PHE A 119 -14.83 10.96 15.33
C PHE A 119 -15.28 12.37 15.68
N GLN A 120 -15.38 12.70 16.98
CA GLN A 120 -15.75 14.05 17.42
C GLN A 120 -14.71 15.09 16.98
N LEU A 121 -13.42 14.73 16.98
CA LEU A 121 -12.37 15.60 16.48
C LEU A 121 -12.58 15.91 14.99
N VAL A 122 -12.84 14.89 14.16
CA VAL A 122 -13.09 15.06 12.73
C VAL A 122 -14.35 15.88 12.47
N ASP A 123 -15.42 15.61 13.20
CA ASP A 123 -16.70 16.30 13.11
C ASP A 123 -16.54 17.80 13.38
N HIS A 124 -15.94 18.17 14.52
CA HIS A 124 -15.67 19.56 14.87
C HIS A 124 -14.83 20.29 13.82
N TYR A 125 -13.75 19.67 13.37
CA TYR A 125 -12.85 20.29 12.39
C TYR A 125 -13.40 20.29 10.95
N SER A 126 -14.50 19.59 10.70
CA SER A 126 -15.24 19.68 9.43
C SER A 126 -16.12 20.93 9.36
N GLU A 127 -16.58 21.43 10.51
CA GLU A 127 -17.40 22.63 10.60
C GLU A 127 -16.56 23.89 10.85
N VAL A 128 -15.50 23.79 11.66
CA VAL A 128 -14.73 24.94 12.15
C VAL A 128 -13.22 24.68 12.00
N GLU A 129 -12.45 25.68 11.58
CA GLU A 129 -10.99 25.54 11.43
C GLU A 129 -10.28 25.42 12.78
N ASP A 130 -10.63 26.29 13.75
CA ASP A 130 -10.13 26.26 15.14
C ASP A 130 -8.59 26.04 15.27
N GLY A 131 -7.82 26.75 14.45
CA GLY A 131 -6.35 26.68 14.37
C GLY A 131 -5.78 25.75 13.29
N LEU A 132 -6.64 25.02 12.57
CA LEU A 132 -6.26 24.27 11.38
C LEU A 132 -6.02 25.17 10.17
N CYS A 133 -5.61 24.52 9.08
CA CYS A 133 -5.20 25.19 7.87
C CYS A 133 -6.36 25.63 6.98
N CYS A 134 -7.42 24.86 7.08
CA CYS A 134 -8.67 24.89 6.36
C CYS A 134 -9.58 23.90 7.09
N ILE A 135 -10.88 24.03 6.90
CA ILE A 135 -11.85 23.03 7.37
C ILE A 135 -11.57 21.67 6.72
N LEU A 136 -11.89 20.60 7.43
CA LEU A 136 -11.80 19.25 6.89
C LEU A 136 -12.93 19.04 5.89
N GLY A 137 -12.55 18.72 4.64
CA GLY A 137 -13.49 18.39 3.58
C GLY A 137 -13.66 16.87 3.47
N GLU A 138 -13.49 16.35 2.26
CA GLU A 138 -13.64 14.92 2.00
C GLU A 138 -12.45 14.09 2.51
N PRO A 139 -12.68 12.87 3.05
CA PRO A 139 -11.62 11.91 3.30
C PRO A 139 -10.73 11.66 2.07
N CYS A 140 -9.46 11.35 2.30
CA CYS A 140 -8.52 11.01 1.23
C CYS A 140 -9.10 9.94 0.30
N PHE A 141 -9.03 10.19 -1.01
CA PHE A 141 -9.48 9.28 -2.04
C PHE A 141 -8.69 7.96 -1.99
N ILE A 142 -9.42 6.87 -1.89
CA ILE A 142 -8.89 5.49 -1.91
C ILE A 142 -9.39 4.81 -3.17
N ARG A 143 -8.48 4.54 -4.10
CA ARG A 143 -8.79 3.83 -5.35
C ARG A 143 -9.36 2.44 -5.03
N GLY A 144 -10.59 2.18 -5.46
CA GLY A 144 -11.28 0.90 -5.32
C GLY A 144 -12.32 0.80 -4.18
N TYR A 145 -12.50 1.83 -3.35
CA TYR A 145 -13.48 1.78 -2.25
C TYR A 145 -14.95 1.80 -2.72
N ASN A 146 -15.23 2.37 -3.90
CA ASN A 146 -16.60 2.60 -4.38
C ASN A 146 -17.23 1.41 -5.15
N ASN A 147 -16.49 0.33 -5.39
CA ASN A 147 -16.91 -0.76 -6.31
C ASN A 147 -16.92 -2.17 -5.70
N VAL A 148 -16.90 -2.33 -4.36
CA VAL A 148 -16.86 -3.66 -3.73
C VAL A 148 -18.15 -3.93 -2.95
N PRO A 149 -19.01 -4.89 -3.38
CA PRO A 149 -20.12 -5.35 -2.56
C PRO A 149 -19.57 -6.01 -1.28
N VAL A 150 -20.23 -5.74 -0.14
CA VAL A 150 -19.90 -6.33 1.16
C VAL A 150 -20.14 -7.84 1.08
N VAL A 151 -19.10 -8.62 0.79
CA VAL A 151 -19.16 -10.09 0.80
C VAL A 151 -19.05 -10.56 2.24
N THR A 152 -20.18 -10.98 2.80
CA THR A 152 -20.29 -11.78 4.03
C THR A 152 -19.83 -13.22 3.75
N GLY A 153 -18.52 -13.45 3.67
CA GLY A 153 -17.93 -14.77 3.48
C GLY A 153 -17.11 -15.19 4.71
N SER A 154 -17.17 -16.48 5.06
CA SER A 154 -16.42 -17.10 6.15
C SER A 154 -14.89 -16.92 6.01
N MET A 155 -14.21 -16.86 7.16
CA MET A 155 -12.78 -16.56 7.33
C MET A 155 -11.85 -17.38 6.41
N PRO A 156 -10.91 -16.75 5.69
CA PRO A 156 -9.96 -17.47 4.85
C PRO A 156 -8.92 -18.22 5.70
N THR A 157 -8.71 -19.48 5.37
CA THR A 157 -7.75 -20.37 6.03
C THR A 157 -6.33 -20.06 5.53
N PRO A 158 -5.33 -19.92 6.40
CA PRO A 158 -3.95 -19.69 5.97
C PRO A 158 -3.43 -20.92 5.19
N VAL A 159 -3.17 -20.74 3.89
CA VAL A 159 -2.55 -21.76 3.05
C VAL A 159 -1.11 -21.35 2.75
N ARG A 160 -0.18 -22.25 3.09
CA ARG A 160 1.25 -22.15 2.77
C ARG A 160 1.44 -22.41 1.28
N LYS A 161 2.24 -21.58 0.59
CA LYS A 161 2.86 -22.02 -0.67
C LYS A 161 4.01 -22.97 -0.29
N PRO A 162 4.09 -24.17 -0.87
CA PRO A 162 5.28 -24.98 -0.72
C PRO A 162 6.49 -24.20 -1.28
N PRO A 163 7.67 -24.29 -0.64
CA PRO A 163 8.89 -23.71 -1.20
C PRO A 163 9.10 -24.29 -2.60
N ILE A 164 9.47 -23.44 -3.57
CA ILE A 164 9.76 -23.87 -4.94
C ILE A 164 10.87 -24.91 -4.85
N ASN A 165 10.53 -26.16 -5.17
CA ASN A 165 11.50 -27.25 -5.22
C ASN A 165 12.24 -27.17 -6.55
N TRP A 166 13.39 -26.50 -6.57
CA TRP A 166 14.23 -26.34 -7.77
C TRP A 166 14.69 -27.66 -8.39
N LYS A 167 14.52 -28.80 -7.70
CA LYS A 167 14.80 -30.13 -8.26
C LYS A 167 13.69 -30.63 -9.19
N GLU A 168 12.49 -30.07 -9.08
CA GLU A 168 11.30 -30.43 -9.88
C GLU A 168 10.98 -29.39 -10.95
N VAL A 169 11.70 -28.26 -10.96
CA VAL A 169 11.57 -27.23 -11.99
C VAL A 169 12.40 -27.64 -13.21
N ASP A 170 11.73 -28.13 -14.24
CA ASP A 170 12.36 -28.43 -15.52
C ASP A 170 12.59 -27.16 -16.34
N SER A 171 13.67 -27.14 -17.12
CA SER A 171 14.02 -26.01 -17.99
C SER A 171 12.89 -25.70 -18.98
N SER A 172 12.16 -26.73 -19.43
CA SER A 172 10.98 -26.56 -20.29
C SER A 172 9.91 -25.66 -19.67
N MET A 173 9.69 -25.69 -18.35
CA MET A 173 8.67 -24.85 -17.68
C MET A 173 9.05 -23.36 -17.62
N ILE A 174 10.34 -23.04 -17.79
CA ILE A 174 10.85 -21.67 -17.85
C ILE A 174 10.82 -21.15 -19.29
N PHE A 175 11.07 -22.03 -20.26
CA PHE A 175 11.28 -21.67 -21.68
C PHE A 175 10.10 -21.97 -22.62
N SER A 176 9.02 -22.61 -22.14
CA SER A 176 7.82 -22.87 -22.95
C SER A 176 7.13 -21.58 -23.40
N GLN A 177 6.91 -21.45 -24.71
CA GLN A 177 6.11 -20.39 -25.33
C GLN A 177 4.63 -20.77 -25.54
N ASP A 178 4.22 -21.97 -25.14
CA ASP A 178 2.84 -22.41 -25.33
C ASP A 178 1.90 -21.81 -24.27
N PRO A 179 0.82 -21.12 -24.68
CA PRO A 179 -0.12 -20.44 -23.78
C PRO A 179 -1.20 -21.39 -23.22
N THR A 180 -1.11 -22.69 -23.50
CA THR A 180 -2.12 -23.68 -23.11
C THR A 180 -1.59 -24.53 -21.97
N ASP A 181 -2.34 -24.50 -20.88
CA ASP A 181 -2.08 -25.12 -19.58
C ASP A 181 -1.06 -24.35 -18.74
N THR A 182 -1.52 -23.81 -17.60
CA THR A 182 -0.91 -24.12 -16.31
C THR A 182 -1.56 -23.33 -15.17
N GLU A 183 -2.55 -23.95 -14.53
CA GLU A 183 -2.94 -23.59 -13.17
C GLU A 183 -1.97 -24.18 -12.11
N ASP A 184 -0.98 -24.98 -12.52
CA ASP A 184 -0.06 -25.69 -11.62
C ASP A 184 1.45 -25.38 -11.84
N THR A 185 1.81 -24.35 -12.63
CA THR A 185 3.24 -24.02 -12.83
C THR A 185 3.84 -23.35 -11.59
N PRO A 186 4.95 -23.87 -11.02
CA PRO A 186 5.59 -23.32 -9.82
C PRO A 186 6.30 -21.98 -10.07
N VAL A 187 6.48 -21.58 -11.33
CA VAL A 187 7.17 -20.37 -11.77
C VAL A 187 6.16 -19.29 -12.15
N SER A 188 6.20 -18.13 -11.47
CA SER A 188 5.32 -17.00 -11.79
C SER A 188 5.71 -16.32 -13.10
N GLU A 189 4.74 -15.77 -13.83
CA GLU A 189 4.92 -14.99 -15.07
C GLU A 189 6.04 -13.94 -14.98
N GLY A 190 6.08 -13.15 -13.90
CA GLY A 190 7.08 -12.10 -13.73
C GLY A 190 8.51 -12.63 -13.54
N LEU A 191 8.65 -13.84 -12.99
CA LEU A 191 9.95 -14.52 -12.87
C LEU A 191 10.40 -15.04 -14.23
N ARG A 192 9.48 -15.60 -15.02
CA ARG A 192 9.74 -16.06 -16.38
C ARG A 192 10.21 -14.91 -17.29
N GLU A 193 9.48 -13.80 -17.27
CA GLU A 193 9.85 -12.60 -18.03
C GLU A 193 11.22 -12.05 -17.64
N ALA A 194 11.53 -12.02 -16.34
CA ALA A 194 12.84 -11.56 -15.87
C ALA A 194 13.99 -12.46 -16.34
N ILE A 195 13.80 -13.78 -16.33
CA ILE A 195 14.81 -14.75 -16.80
C ILE A 195 15.01 -14.62 -18.32
N ASN A 196 13.92 -14.55 -19.09
CA ASN A 196 13.99 -14.38 -20.54
C ASN A 196 14.68 -13.07 -20.93
N SER A 197 14.36 -11.98 -20.22
CA SER A 197 15.03 -10.69 -20.45
C SER A 197 16.53 -10.76 -20.16
N TYR A 198 16.96 -11.48 -19.11
CA TYR A 198 18.38 -11.62 -18.79
C TYR A 198 19.13 -12.41 -19.86
N LEU A 199 18.56 -13.53 -20.33
CA LEU A 199 19.18 -14.35 -21.36
C LEU A 199 19.32 -13.61 -22.69
N LEU A 200 18.29 -12.87 -23.11
CA LEU A 200 18.35 -12.03 -24.32
C LEU A 200 19.46 -10.97 -24.24
N LEU A 201 19.72 -10.43 -23.04
CA LEU A 201 20.79 -9.46 -22.81
C LEU A 201 22.19 -10.10 -22.79
N THR A 202 22.28 -11.40 -22.51
CA THR A 202 23.55 -12.13 -22.43
C THR A 202 23.88 -12.96 -23.68
N ASP A 203 22.91 -13.24 -24.54
CA ASP A 203 23.11 -13.99 -25.81
C ASP A 203 23.71 -13.11 -26.93
N GLU A 204 23.74 -11.78 -26.79
CA GLU A 204 24.49 -10.88 -27.68
C GLU A 204 26.02 -10.86 -27.40
N ALA A 205 26.57 -11.95 -26.86
CA ALA A 205 28.01 -12.11 -26.63
C ALA A 205 28.65 -13.24 -27.45
N THR A 206 28.05 -13.62 -28.59
CA THR A 206 28.78 -14.32 -29.66
C THR A 206 29.18 -13.31 -30.74
N CYS A 207 30.20 -12.51 -30.42
CA CYS A 207 30.88 -11.69 -31.42
C CYS A 207 31.71 -12.59 -32.34
N ASP A 208 31.13 -12.96 -33.48
CA ASP A 208 31.89 -13.30 -34.69
C ASP A 208 32.62 -12.04 -35.18
N ASP A 209 33.83 -11.79 -34.68
CA ASP A 209 34.99 -11.27 -35.43
C ASP A 209 36.13 -10.91 -34.45
N CYS A 210 37.08 -11.83 -34.27
CA CYS A 210 38.44 -11.45 -33.87
C CYS A 210 39.43 -12.37 -34.58
N GLY A 211 39.50 -12.23 -35.89
CA GLY A 211 40.39 -13.00 -36.75
C GLY A 211 41.35 -12.13 -37.56
N LYS A 212 42.18 -11.26 -36.95
CA LYS A 212 43.37 -10.69 -37.63
C LYS A 212 44.61 -10.53 -36.74
N SER A 213 45.50 -11.51 -36.89
CA SER A 213 46.95 -11.39 -37.09
C SER A 213 47.82 -10.80 -35.97
N TRP A 214 48.40 -11.70 -35.17
CA TRP A 214 49.72 -11.52 -34.56
C TRP A 214 50.74 -12.30 -35.41
N LYS A 215 51.62 -11.57 -36.10
CA LYS A 215 52.91 -12.08 -36.58
C LYS A 215 53.99 -11.06 -36.23
N THR A 216 55.07 -11.63 -35.71
CA THR A 216 56.31 -11.09 -35.16
C THR A 216 56.98 -10.00 -35.98
#